data_AF-A0A4P1R7H5-F1
#
_entry.id   AF-A0A4P1R7H5-F1
#
_cell.length_a   1.000
_cell.length_b   1.000
_cell.length_c   1.000
_cell.angle_alpha   90.00
_cell.angle_beta   90.00
_cell.angle_gamma   90.00
#
_symmetry.space_group_name_H-M   'P 1'
#
loop_
_entity.id
_entity.type
_entity.pdbx_description
1 polymer ?
#
loop_
_entity_poly.entity_id
_entity_poly.type
_entity_poly.pdbx_seq_one_letter_code
_entity_poly.pdbx_strand_id
1 'polypeptide(L)'
;MATVEMEVFSNTQLIVMTILMFIGGEVFTSMIGIHFIRSKFKTELDKIASSHSRLSTPNQPIIVDQIELEIVTKSSPDNSKPEEFHESYLGSTDKNLRYLSMKYLFFVILSYLVVIHVIGVIGVSLYLVVIPSAKEVLKNKGLKMFTFSVFTIVSTFASCGFVPTNENMVVFSNNSGLLLMLIPQILLGNTLYPSSLKFIIWVLGKFYKKKEFCITERKKLKDDPLNFNVLNIVLEVISAYGNVGFTTGYSCKRQLHAEANCEDKWFGFVGKWSNEGKIILIIVMFFGRLKKFNMDGGKAWLLL
;
A
#
# COMPACT_ATOMS: atom_id res chain seq x y z
N MET A 1 1.44 0.79 -33.97
CA MET A 1 1.77 0.01 -35.19
C MET A 1 3.27 0.12 -35.42
N ALA A 2 3.97 -1.00 -35.59
CA ALA A 2 5.39 -0.99 -35.96
C ALA A 2 5.50 -1.08 -37.48
N THR A 3 6.36 -0.26 -38.08
CA THR A 3 6.65 -0.28 -39.53
C THR A 3 7.70 -1.32 -39.89
N VAL A 4 8.38 -1.89 -38.89
CA VAL A 4 9.46 -2.86 -39.04
C VAL A 4 9.06 -4.15 -38.31
N GLU A 5 9.39 -5.28 -38.93
CA GLU A 5 9.22 -6.62 -38.36
C GLU A 5 9.95 -6.76 -37.03
N MET A 6 9.29 -7.40 -36.05
CA MET A 6 9.80 -7.49 -34.69
C MET A 6 10.92 -8.54 -34.53
N GLU A 7 10.98 -9.51 -35.45
CA GLU A 7 12.01 -10.57 -35.44
C GLU A 7 13.37 -10.11 -35.94
N VAL A 8 13.41 -8.98 -36.66
CA VAL A 8 14.67 -8.39 -37.17
C VAL A 8 15.51 -7.80 -36.03
N PHE A 9 14.90 -7.52 -34.87
CA PHE A 9 15.58 -6.93 -33.73
C PHE A 9 16.42 -7.94 -32.95
N SER A 10 17.66 -7.56 -32.67
CA SER A 10 18.53 -8.30 -31.75
C SER A 10 17.99 -8.30 -30.32
N ASN A 11 18.43 -9.28 -29.51
CA ASN A 11 18.08 -9.35 -28.08
C ASN A 11 18.38 -8.03 -27.34
N THR A 12 19.49 -7.36 -27.67
CA THR A 12 19.87 -6.08 -27.06
C THR A 12 18.89 -4.97 -27.45
N GLN A 13 18.47 -4.90 -28.72
CA GLN A 13 17.48 -3.92 -29.18
C GLN A 13 16.12 -4.16 -28.53
N LEU A 14 15.68 -5.42 -28.38
CA LEU A 14 14.45 -5.75 -27.66
C LEU A 14 14.51 -5.28 -26.20
N ILE A 15 15.65 -5.41 -25.53
CA ILE A 15 15.85 -4.90 -24.17
C ILE A 15 15.75 -3.36 -24.15
N VAL A 16 16.38 -2.66 -25.09
CA VAL A 16 16.29 -1.19 -25.19
C VAL A 16 14.84 -0.75 -25.39
N MET A 17 14.12 -1.40 -26.31
CA MET A 17 12.70 -1.13 -26.55
C MET A 17 11.85 -1.41 -25.31
N THR A 18 12.16 -2.48 -24.57
CA THR A 18 11.50 -2.79 -23.30
C THR A 18 11.67 -1.66 -22.29
N ILE A 19 12.89 -1.14 -22.14
CA ILE A 19 13.18 -0.03 -21.23
C ILE A 19 12.39 1.23 -21.66
N LEU A 20 12.37 1.52 -22.96
CA LEU A 20 11.62 2.67 -23.49
C LEU A 20 10.11 2.53 -23.25
N MET A 21 9.53 1.34 -23.49
CA MET A 21 8.11 1.07 -23.21
C MET A 21 7.80 1.23 -21.72
N PHE A 22 8.68 0.74 -20.84
CA PHE A 22 8.50 0.87 -19.40
C PHE A 22 8.53 2.34 -18.96
N ILE A 23 9.51 3.11 -19.42
CA ILE A 23 9.66 4.53 -19.08
C ILE A 23 8.52 5.36 -19.66
N GLY A 24 8.05 5.02 -20.86
CA GLY A 24 6.92 5.68 -21.53
C GLY A 24 5.56 5.34 -20.94
N GLY A 25 5.46 4.32 -20.09
CA GLY A 25 4.20 3.91 -19.47
C GLY A 25 3.60 4.98 -18.56
N GLU A 26 2.27 5.11 -18.60
CA GLU A 26 1.52 6.09 -17.80
C GLU A 26 1.77 5.92 -16.29
N VAL A 27 1.86 4.68 -15.83
CA VAL A 27 2.11 4.38 -14.42
C VAL A 27 3.51 4.88 -13.98
N PHE A 28 4.55 4.65 -14.80
CA PHE A 28 5.91 5.08 -14.49
C PHE A 28 6.05 6.61 -14.56
N THR A 29 5.48 7.24 -15.57
CA THR A 29 5.47 8.71 -15.70
C THR A 29 4.69 9.36 -14.54
N SER A 30 3.60 8.75 -14.05
CA SER A 30 2.89 9.21 -12.85
C SER A 30 3.78 9.19 -11.60
N MET A 31 4.61 8.14 -11.44
CA MET A 31 5.56 8.02 -10.33
C MET A 31 6.64 9.10 -10.38
N ILE A 32 7.18 9.39 -11.57
CA ILE A 32 8.14 10.48 -11.79
C ILE A 32 7.50 11.84 -11.48
N GLY A 33 6.26 12.07 -11.91
CA GLY A 33 5.51 13.29 -11.61
C GLY A 33 5.44 13.56 -10.10
N ILE A 34 5.13 12.53 -9.31
CA ILE A 34 5.12 12.62 -7.83
C ILE A 34 6.51 12.94 -7.30
N HIS A 35 7.57 12.37 -7.86
CA HIS A 35 8.94 12.64 -7.43
C HIS A 35 9.33 14.12 -7.62
N PHE A 36 9.00 14.73 -8.76
CA PHE A 36 9.26 16.15 -9.03
C PHE A 36 8.45 17.07 -8.12
N ILE A 37 7.16 16.77 -7.93
CA ILE A 37 6.30 17.53 -7.02
C ILE A 37 6.86 17.46 -5.59
N ARG A 38 7.29 16.27 -5.15
CA ARG A 38 7.92 16.06 -3.85
C ARG A 38 9.20 16.87 -3.69
N SER A 39 10.06 16.91 -4.71
CA SER A 39 11.29 17.69 -4.68
C SER A 39 11.00 19.19 -4.51
N LYS A 40 9.99 19.72 -5.21
CA LYS A 40 9.57 21.12 -5.08
C LYS A 40 9.08 21.43 -3.66
N PHE A 41 8.25 20.55 -3.08
CA PHE A 41 7.77 20.71 -1.69
C PHE A 41 8.90 20.63 -0.66
N LYS A 42 9.88 19.75 -0.86
CA LYS A 42 11.06 19.65 0.02
C LYS A 42 11.83 20.97 0.05
N THR A 43 12.13 21.55 -1.11
CA THR A 43 12.85 22.82 -1.21
C THR A 43 12.10 23.96 -0.52
N GLU A 44 10.78 24.01 -0.64
CA GLU A 44 9.96 25.01 0.05
C GLU A 44 9.93 24.82 1.57
N LEU A 45 9.90 23.57 2.05
CA LEU A 45 9.95 23.25 3.48
C LEU A 45 11.32 23.59 4.09
N ASP A 46 12.42 23.30 3.38
CA ASP A 46 13.79 23.61 3.80
C ASP A 46 14.00 25.14 3.90
N LYS A 47 13.41 25.93 2.99
CA LYS A 47 13.40 27.39 3.07
C LYS A 47 12.70 27.90 4.34
N ILE A 48 11.50 27.38 4.63
CA ILE A 48 10.70 27.78 5.82
C ILE A 48 11.46 27.42 7.11
N ALA A 49 12.03 26.22 7.19
CA ALA A 49 12.82 25.81 8.34
C ALA A 49 14.04 26.73 8.56
N SER A 50 14.73 27.11 7.48
CA SER A 50 15.90 28.01 7.53
C SER A 50 15.56 29.46 7.90
N SER A 51 14.32 29.90 7.68
CA SER A 51 13.86 31.24 8.10
C SER A 51 13.46 31.27 9.57
N HIS A 52 12.83 30.20 10.09
CA HIS A 52 12.51 30.08 11.52
C HIS A 52 13.76 29.92 12.40
N SER A 53 14.81 29.24 11.89
CA SER A 53 16.09 29.12 12.59
C SER A 53 16.90 30.41 12.66
N ARG A 54 16.56 31.45 11.88
CA ARG A 54 17.17 32.79 11.98
C ARG A 54 16.49 33.69 13.00
N LEU A 55 15.27 33.34 13.43
CA LEU A 55 14.49 34.10 14.42
C LEU A 55 14.64 33.52 15.84
N SER A 56 15.21 32.32 15.98
CA SER A 56 15.46 31.67 17.27
C SER A 56 16.94 31.84 17.66
N THR A 57 17.19 32.69 18.66
CA THR A 57 18.46 32.83 19.39
C THR A 57 18.94 31.45 19.90
N PRO A 58 20.25 31.15 19.90
CA PRO A 58 20.73 29.79 20.10
C PRO A 58 20.61 29.38 21.57
N ASN A 59 19.83 28.33 21.85
CA ASN A 59 20.19 27.22 22.75
C ASN A 59 19.02 26.23 22.90
N GLN A 60 19.03 25.16 22.10
CA GLN A 60 18.94 23.75 22.54
C GLN A 60 18.71 22.80 21.35
N PRO A 61 19.26 21.57 21.40
CA PRO A 61 19.19 20.64 20.28
C PRO A 61 17.80 19.99 20.20
N ILE A 62 17.19 20.09 19.03
CA ILE A 62 15.89 19.47 18.69
C ILE A 62 16.10 17.95 18.59
N ILE A 63 15.78 17.23 19.65
CA ILE A 63 15.51 15.79 19.58
C ILE A 63 14.05 15.63 19.14
N VAL A 64 13.89 15.25 17.88
CA VAL A 64 12.61 14.93 17.23
C VAL A 64 12.06 13.63 17.82
N ASP A 65 11.45 13.70 19.01
CA ASP A 65 10.62 12.60 19.55
C ASP A 65 9.59 13.04 20.63
N GLN A 66 9.45 14.35 20.92
CA GLN A 66 8.55 14.84 22.00
C GLN A 66 7.26 15.56 21.54
N ILE A 67 6.99 15.68 20.23
CA ILE A 67 5.87 16.51 19.75
C ILE A 67 4.48 15.89 20.01
N GLU A 68 4.37 14.61 20.39
CA GLU A 68 3.05 14.00 20.65
C GLU A 68 2.52 14.17 22.10
N LEU A 69 3.31 14.68 23.04
CA LEU A 69 2.94 14.70 24.48
C LEU A 69 2.72 16.10 25.07
N GLU A 70 2.29 17.09 24.27
CA GLU A 70 2.01 18.46 24.76
C GLU A 70 0.66 19.02 24.31
N ILE A 71 -0.30 18.17 23.90
CA ILE A 71 -1.66 18.62 23.54
C ILE A 71 -2.61 18.66 24.77
N VAL A 72 -2.18 18.17 25.94
CA VAL A 72 -3.07 18.04 27.13
C VAL A 72 -2.52 18.75 28.36
N THR A 73 -2.00 19.98 28.28
CA THR A 73 -2.00 20.86 29.47
C THR A 73 -1.79 22.34 29.12
N LYS A 74 -2.87 23.11 28.98
CA LYS A 74 -3.18 24.31 29.79
C LYS A 74 -4.18 25.24 29.10
N SER A 75 -5.26 25.49 29.83
CA SER A 75 -6.16 26.63 29.74
C SER A 75 -5.53 27.89 30.34
N SER A 76 -5.54 29.01 29.61
CA SER A 76 -6.20 30.30 29.94
C SER A 76 -5.55 31.48 29.18
N PRO A 77 -6.30 32.58 28.96
CA PRO A 77 -6.09 33.51 27.86
C PRO A 77 -5.19 34.69 28.25
N ASP A 78 -4.36 35.16 27.32
CA ASP A 78 -3.97 36.57 27.33
C ASP A 78 -3.82 37.12 25.91
N ASN A 79 -4.41 38.30 25.72
CA ASN A 79 -4.61 38.97 24.44
C ASN A 79 -3.33 39.68 23.99
N SER A 80 -2.66 39.13 22.97
CA SER A 80 -1.87 39.93 22.03
C SER A 80 -1.67 39.15 20.71
N LYS A 81 -2.37 39.59 19.65
CA LYS A 81 -2.28 39.19 18.23
C LYS A 81 -1.72 37.78 17.93
N PRO A 82 -2.59 36.75 17.81
CA PRO A 82 -2.17 35.40 17.44
C PRO A 82 -2.37 35.03 15.95
N GLU A 83 -2.88 35.91 15.09
CA GLU A 83 -3.38 35.48 13.76
C GLU A 83 -2.27 35.10 12.75
N GLU A 84 -1.16 35.85 12.64
CA GLU A 84 -0.11 35.55 11.64
C GLU A 84 0.81 34.38 12.03
N PHE A 85 1.10 34.23 13.33
CA PHE A 85 1.98 33.16 13.79
C PHE A 85 1.25 31.82 13.62
N HIS A 86 0.01 31.67 14.10
CA HIS A 86 -0.72 30.41 14.00
C HIS A 86 -0.97 29.94 12.55
N GLU A 87 -1.20 30.85 11.61
CA GLU A 87 -1.33 30.51 10.18
C GLU A 87 -0.05 29.91 9.59
N SER A 88 1.12 30.45 9.95
CA SER A 88 2.41 29.96 9.43
C SER A 88 2.75 28.54 9.91
N TYR A 89 2.48 28.22 11.18
CA TYR A 89 2.75 26.89 11.75
C TYR A 89 1.75 25.85 11.25
N LEU A 90 0.46 26.20 11.15
CA LEU A 90 -0.57 25.33 10.59
C LEU A 90 -0.27 25.04 9.11
N GLY A 91 0.15 26.05 8.35
CA GLY A 91 0.58 25.92 6.96
C GLY A 91 1.83 25.05 6.80
N SER A 92 2.80 25.15 7.71
CA SER A 92 3.99 24.29 7.70
C SER A 92 3.68 22.82 8.02
N THR A 93 2.74 22.59 8.93
CA THR A 93 2.30 21.25 9.36
C THR A 93 1.51 20.54 8.24
N ASP A 94 0.57 21.24 7.59
CA ASP A 94 -0.16 20.72 6.42
C ASP A 94 0.80 20.38 5.26
N LYS A 95 1.80 21.23 5.00
CA LYS A 95 2.83 20.96 3.98
C LYS A 95 3.66 19.71 4.30
N ASN A 96 4.04 19.52 5.57
CA ASN A 96 4.80 18.33 6.00
C ASN A 96 3.97 17.05 5.87
N LEU A 97 2.70 17.08 6.30
CA LEU A 97 1.77 15.96 6.12
C LEU A 97 1.56 15.59 4.65
N ARG A 98 1.42 16.59 3.77
CA ARG A 98 1.33 16.38 2.32
C ARG A 98 2.62 15.77 1.76
N TYR A 99 3.78 16.24 2.19
CA TYR A 99 5.08 15.69 1.79
C TYR A 99 5.23 14.22 2.22
N LEU A 100 4.91 13.89 3.47
CA LEU A 100 4.92 12.53 4.02
C LEU A 100 3.96 11.61 3.24
N SER A 101 2.76 12.11 2.94
CA SER A 101 1.75 11.38 2.16
C SER A 101 2.24 11.10 0.73
N MET A 102 2.84 12.09 0.06
CA MET A 102 3.44 11.91 -1.27
C MET A 102 4.62 10.94 -1.24
N LYS A 103 5.45 10.98 -0.19
CA LYS A 103 6.55 10.03 0.01
C LYS A 103 6.02 8.61 0.14
N TYR A 104 4.97 8.39 0.92
CA TYR A 104 4.34 7.08 1.05
C TYR A 104 3.72 6.61 -0.27
N LEU A 105 2.97 7.48 -0.95
CA LEU A 105 2.34 7.18 -2.24
C LEU A 105 3.38 6.76 -3.29
N PHE A 106 4.53 7.44 -3.35
CA PHE A 106 5.65 7.06 -4.23
C PHE A 106 6.11 5.62 -3.98
N PHE A 107 6.31 5.22 -2.71
CA PHE A 107 6.73 3.86 -2.37
C PHE A 107 5.65 2.81 -2.70
N VAL A 108 4.37 3.15 -2.51
CA VAL A 108 3.25 2.24 -2.87
C VAL A 108 3.23 2.00 -4.38
N ILE A 109 3.36 3.06 -5.19
CA ILE A 109 3.38 2.94 -6.66
C ILE A 109 4.62 2.17 -7.14
N LEU A 110 5.79 2.45 -6.55
CA LEU A 110 7.01 1.70 -6.86
C LEU A 110 6.84 0.21 -6.54
N SER A 111 6.30 -0.12 -5.37
CA SER A 111 6.02 -1.50 -4.98
C SER A 111 5.02 -2.16 -5.91
N TYR A 112 3.98 -1.43 -6.34
CA TYR A 112 2.99 -1.92 -7.29
C TYR A 112 3.64 -2.33 -8.62
N LEU A 113 4.46 -1.44 -9.19
CA LEU A 113 5.17 -1.68 -10.45
C LEU A 113 6.05 -2.93 -10.36
N VAL A 114 6.87 -3.03 -9.31
CA VAL A 114 7.78 -4.17 -9.13
C VAL A 114 6.99 -5.48 -8.98
N VAL A 115 5.99 -5.51 -8.10
CA VAL A 115 5.23 -6.75 -7.82
C VAL A 115 4.51 -7.26 -9.06
N ILE A 116 3.79 -6.39 -9.79
CA ILE A 116 3.03 -6.79 -10.98
C ILE A 116 3.95 -7.28 -12.10
N HIS A 117 5.11 -6.64 -12.31
CA HIS A 117 6.07 -7.09 -13.34
C HIS A 117 6.74 -8.40 -12.94
N VAL A 118 7.18 -8.56 -11.69
CA VAL A 118 7.82 -9.79 -11.22
C VAL A 118 6.86 -10.97 -11.32
N ILE A 119 5.61 -10.82 -10.85
CA ILE A 119 4.59 -11.87 -10.95
C ILE A 119 4.30 -12.21 -12.42
N GLY A 120 4.13 -11.19 -13.27
CA GLY A 120 3.87 -11.38 -14.70
C GLY A 120 5.01 -12.14 -15.40
N VAL A 121 6.27 -11.72 -15.18
CA VAL A 121 7.45 -12.34 -15.81
C VAL A 121 7.61 -13.77 -15.35
N ILE A 122 7.43 -14.05 -14.06
CA ILE A 122 7.45 -15.41 -13.51
C ILE A 122 6.34 -16.24 -14.14
N GLY A 123 5.12 -15.71 -14.24
CA GLY A 123 3.98 -16.41 -14.84
C GLY A 123 4.22 -16.81 -16.29
N VAL A 124 4.68 -15.87 -17.14
CA VAL A 124 4.94 -16.17 -18.56
C VAL A 124 6.11 -17.12 -18.70
N SER A 125 7.18 -16.94 -17.92
CA SER A 125 8.34 -17.83 -17.94
C SER A 125 7.94 -19.25 -17.54
N LEU A 126 7.12 -19.39 -16.47
CA LEU A 126 6.62 -20.67 -16.00
C LEU A 126 5.74 -21.34 -17.07
N TYR A 127 4.84 -20.59 -17.69
CA TYR A 127 4.00 -21.10 -18.79
C TYR A 127 4.83 -21.66 -19.94
N LEU A 128 5.87 -20.94 -20.38
CA LEU A 128 6.77 -21.37 -21.45
C LEU A 128 7.62 -22.59 -21.08
N VAL A 129 7.87 -22.82 -19.79
CA VAL A 129 8.56 -24.03 -19.32
C VAL A 129 7.60 -25.22 -19.25
N VAL A 130 6.37 -25.00 -18.80
CA VAL A 130 5.35 -26.03 -18.60
C VAL A 130 4.77 -26.52 -19.92
N ILE A 131 4.63 -25.66 -20.93
CA ILE A 131 4.00 -26.00 -22.21
C ILE A 131 5.08 -26.15 -23.31
N PRO A 132 5.43 -27.39 -23.73
CA PRO A 132 6.49 -27.62 -24.71
C PRO A 132 6.18 -27.01 -26.07
N SER A 133 4.91 -27.05 -26.49
CA SER A 133 4.46 -26.48 -27.76
C SER A 133 4.76 -24.97 -27.86
N ALA A 134 4.48 -24.21 -26.80
CA ALA A 134 4.80 -22.78 -26.77
C ALA A 134 6.32 -22.52 -26.74
N LYS A 135 7.06 -23.38 -26.03
CA LYS A 135 8.53 -23.32 -25.97
C LYS A 135 9.19 -23.54 -27.33
N GLU A 136 8.67 -24.49 -28.09
CA GLU A 136 9.18 -24.86 -29.41
C GLU A 136 8.96 -23.74 -30.43
N VAL A 137 7.80 -23.08 -30.39
CA VAL A 137 7.52 -21.87 -31.17
C VAL A 137 8.59 -20.79 -30.97
N LEU A 138 8.97 -20.49 -29.72
CA LEU A 138 10.01 -19.50 -29.44
C LEU A 138 11.40 -19.95 -29.92
N LYS A 139 11.72 -21.24 -29.74
CA LYS A 139 13.01 -21.81 -30.19
C LYS A 139 13.15 -21.72 -31.71
N ASN A 140 12.08 -22.02 -32.44
CA ASN A 140 12.06 -21.95 -33.91
C ASN A 140 12.24 -20.52 -34.42
N LYS A 141 11.81 -19.53 -33.64
CA LYS A 141 12.02 -18.09 -33.92
C LYS A 141 13.34 -17.54 -33.38
N GLY A 142 14.19 -18.35 -32.74
CA GLY A 142 15.49 -17.92 -32.20
C GLY A 142 15.41 -16.99 -30.99
N LEU A 143 14.26 -16.91 -30.31
CA LEU A 143 14.05 -15.99 -29.18
C LEU A 143 14.38 -16.64 -27.84
N LYS A 144 15.06 -15.89 -26.97
CA LYS A 144 15.28 -16.32 -25.58
C LYS A 144 13.97 -16.19 -24.79
N MET A 145 13.59 -17.26 -24.08
CA MET A 145 12.37 -17.32 -23.27
C MET A 145 12.28 -16.15 -22.28
N PHE A 146 13.36 -15.85 -21.55
CA PHE A 146 13.37 -14.77 -20.57
C PHE A 146 13.15 -13.39 -21.21
N THR A 147 13.86 -13.09 -22.30
CA THR A 147 13.71 -11.82 -23.03
C THR A 147 12.29 -11.65 -23.57
N PHE A 148 11.72 -12.73 -24.11
CA PHE A 148 10.31 -12.75 -24.52
C PHE A 148 9.38 -12.42 -23.35
N SER A 149 9.53 -13.11 -22.21
CA SER A 149 8.67 -12.92 -21.04
C SER A 149 8.72 -11.49 -20.51
N VAL A 150 9.93 -10.93 -20.37
CA VAL A 150 10.10 -9.54 -19.90
C VAL A 150 9.49 -8.55 -20.91
N PHE A 151 9.79 -8.71 -22.20
CA PHE A 151 9.29 -7.82 -23.24
C PHE A 151 7.76 -7.83 -23.30
N THR A 152 7.15 -9.02 -23.36
CA THR A 152 5.69 -9.17 -23.44
C THR A 152 5.00 -8.60 -22.21
N ILE A 153 5.53 -8.81 -21.01
CA ILE A 153 4.94 -8.28 -19.78
C ILE A 153 5.00 -6.76 -19.71
N VAL A 154 6.15 -6.17 -20.02
CA VAL A 154 6.29 -4.70 -20.04
C VAL A 154 5.39 -4.08 -21.11
N SER A 155 5.37 -4.65 -22.31
CA SER A 155 4.54 -4.17 -23.43
C SER A 155 3.05 -4.25 -23.12
N THR A 156 2.58 -5.36 -22.54
CA THR A 156 1.17 -5.54 -22.16
C THR A 156 0.76 -4.66 -21.00
N PHE A 157 1.61 -4.50 -19.99
CA PHE A 157 1.36 -3.59 -18.88
C PHE A 157 1.28 -2.12 -19.32
N ALA A 158 2.15 -1.71 -20.24
CA ALA A 158 2.15 -0.37 -20.82
C ALA A 158 1.14 -0.19 -21.97
N SER A 159 0.29 -1.20 -22.24
CA SER A 159 -0.71 -1.19 -23.32
C SER A 159 -0.12 -0.89 -24.71
N CYS A 160 1.14 -1.23 -24.97
CA CYS A 160 1.80 -0.95 -26.25
C CYS A 160 1.39 -1.94 -27.36
N GLY A 161 0.91 -3.13 -26.99
CA GLY A 161 0.40 -4.14 -27.94
C GLY A 161 1.48 -4.83 -28.79
N PHE A 162 2.75 -4.65 -28.44
CA PHE A 162 3.89 -5.25 -29.12
C PHE A 162 4.24 -6.63 -28.55
N VAL A 163 4.61 -7.55 -29.42
CA VAL A 163 5.13 -8.88 -29.09
C VAL A 163 6.34 -9.11 -30.00
N PRO A 164 7.41 -9.77 -29.54
CA PRO A 164 8.65 -9.90 -30.31
C PRO A 164 8.56 -10.96 -31.42
N THR A 165 7.35 -11.22 -31.93
CA THR A 165 7.04 -12.14 -33.03
C THR A 165 6.35 -11.36 -34.14
N ASN A 166 6.62 -11.71 -35.40
CA ASN A 166 6.10 -10.99 -36.56
C ASN A 166 4.57 -11.09 -36.67
N GLU A 167 4.00 -12.26 -36.36
CA GLU A 167 2.56 -12.50 -36.37
C GLU A 167 1.89 -12.19 -35.02
N ASN A 168 2.62 -11.51 -34.11
CA ASN A 168 2.14 -11.17 -32.77
C ASN A 168 1.65 -12.44 -32.01
N MET A 169 0.62 -12.33 -31.19
CA MET A 169 0.06 -13.44 -30.40
C MET A 169 -0.65 -14.52 -31.23
N VAL A 170 -0.83 -14.33 -32.54
CA VAL A 170 -1.49 -15.33 -33.42
C VAL A 170 -0.70 -16.64 -33.43
N VAL A 171 0.61 -16.59 -33.26
CA VAL A 171 1.49 -17.77 -33.19
C VAL A 171 1.16 -18.68 -32.00
N PHE A 172 0.53 -18.12 -30.95
CA PHE A 172 0.08 -18.88 -29.77
C PHE A 172 -1.41 -19.21 -29.81
N SER A 173 -2.09 -19.01 -30.93
CA SER A 173 -3.53 -19.30 -31.10
C SER A 173 -3.89 -20.75 -30.77
N ASN A 174 -3.00 -21.70 -31.10
CA ASN A 174 -3.18 -23.12 -30.79
C ASN A 174 -3.17 -23.43 -29.27
N ASN A 175 -2.59 -22.56 -28.44
CA ASN A 175 -2.52 -22.69 -26.99
C ASN A 175 -2.92 -21.37 -26.32
N SER A 176 -4.23 -21.18 -26.13
CA SER A 176 -4.81 -19.91 -25.64
C SER A 176 -4.44 -19.53 -24.20
N GLY A 177 -3.75 -20.39 -23.46
CA GLY A 177 -3.39 -20.17 -22.06
C GLY A 177 -2.51 -18.94 -21.83
N LEU A 178 -1.58 -18.65 -22.75
CA LEU A 178 -0.73 -17.44 -22.67
C LEU A 178 -1.59 -16.19 -22.77
N LEU A 179 -2.53 -16.17 -23.72
CA LEU A 179 -3.41 -15.03 -23.95
C LEU A 179 -4.30 -14.77 -22.73
N LEU A 180 -4.86 -15.84 -22.14
CA LEU A 180 -5.67 -15.76 -20.92
C LEU A 180 -4.87 -15.16 -19.75
N MET A 181 -3.59 -15.53 -19.62
CA MET A 181 -2.74 -15.03 -18.55
C MET A 181 -2.36 -13.55 -18.71
N LEU A 182 -2.33 -13.05 -19.94
CA LEU A 182 -2.01 -11.65 -20.23
C LEU A 182 -3.20 -10.71 -20.02
N ILE A 183 -4.45 -11.20 -20.10
CA ILE A 183 -5.65 -10.37 -19.91
C ILE A 183 -5.65 -9.65 -18.54
N PRO A 184 -5.47 -10.33 -17.40
CA PRO A 184 -5.37 -9.66 -16.10
C PRO A 184 -4.23 -8.64 -16.05
N GLN A 185 -3.11 -8.93 -16.71
CA GLN A 185 -1.93 -8.05 -16.72
C GLN A 185 -2.19 -6.75 -17.48
N ILE A 186 -2.88 -6.83 -18.62
CA ILE A 186 -3.29 -5.66 -19.41
C ILE A 186 -4.25 -4.79 -18.60
N LEU A 187 -5.23 -5.41 -17.94
CA LEU A 187 -6.19 -4.69 -17.11
C LEU A 187 -5.50 -3.99 -15.93
N LEU A 188 -4.57 -4.66 -15.24
CA LEU A 188 -3.77 -4.08 -14.16
C LEU A 188 -2.74 -3.03 -14.64
N GLY A 189 -2.53 -2.92 -15.95
CA GLY A 189 -1.79 -1.81 -16.54
C GLY A 189 -2.55 -0.48 -16.41
N ASN A 190 -2.55 0.31 -17.47
CA ASN A 190 -3.13 1.66 -17.46
C ASN A 190 -4.62 1.69 -17.06
N THR A 191 -5.41 0.69 -17.45
CA THR A 191 -6.88 0.71 -17.30
C THR A 191 -7.36 0.64 -15.84
N LEU A 192 -6.85 -0.32 -15.05
CA LEU A 192 -7.24 -0.49 -13.64
C LEU A 192 -6.20 0.03 -12.67
N TYR A 193 -5.17 0.75 -13.12
CA TYR A 193 -4.17 1.34 -12.22
C TYR A 193 -4.81 2.18 -11.09
N PRO A 194 -5.74 3.12 -11.34
CA PRO A 194 -6.33 3.93 -10.27
C PRO A 194 -7.14 3.10 -9.26
N SER A 195 -7.86 2.08 -9.75
CA SER A 195 -8.72 1.22 -8.93
C SER A 195 -7.90 0.23 -8.10
N SER A 196 -6.90 -0.42 -8.70
CA SER A 196 -5.99 -1.35 -8.03
C SER A 196 -5.14 -0.64 -6.98
N LEU A 197 -4.66 0.57 -7.26
CA LEU A 197 -3.90 1.37 -6.30
C LEU A 197 -4.75 1.73 -5.07
N LYS A 198 -6.00 2.15 -5.26
CA LYS A 198 -6.94 2.40 -4.14
C LYS A 198 -7.19 1.14 -3.33
N PHE A 199 -7.37 0.00 -4.00
CA PHE A 199 -7.54 -1.28 -3.33
C PHE A 199 -6.33 -1.64 -2.48
N ILE A 200 -5.10 -1.47 -3.01
CA ILE A 200 -3.86 -1.72 -2.27
C ILE A 200 -3.73 -0.78 -1.06
N ILE A 201 -3.98 0.51 -1.23
CA ILE A 201 -3.94 1.48 -0.11
C ILE A 201 -4.96 1.11 0.96
N TRP A 202 -6.18 0.74 0.56
CA TRP A 202 -7.23 0.29 1.48
C TRP A 202 -6.83 -0.99 2.23
N VAL A 203 -6.29 -1.98 1.52
CA VAL A 203 -5.79 -3.23 2.11
C VAL A 203 -4.65 -2.95 3.09
N LEU A 204 -3.66 -2.15 2.68
CA LEU A 204 -2.56 -1.73 3.55
C LEU A 204 -3.08 -1.01 4.79
N GLY A 205 -3.99 -0.04 4.64
CA GLY A 205 -4.62 0.65 5.77
C GLY A 205 -5.33 -0.30 6.73
N LYS A 206 -5.97 -1.35 6.22
CA LYS A 206 -6.59 -2.40 7.05
C LYS A 206 -5.55 -3.23 7.80
N PHE A 207 -4.42 -3.54 7.17
CA PHE A 207 -3.31 -4.26 7.81
C PHE A 207 -2.58 -3.40 8.84
N TYR A 208 -2.33 -2.12 8.57
CA TYR A 208 -1.70 -1.19 9.52
C TYR A 208 -2.54 -1.04 10.79
N LYS A 209 -3.86 -0.84 10.66
CA LYS A 209 -4.80 -0.83 11.81
C LYS A 209 -4.76 -2.14 12.61
N LYS A 210 -4.62 -3.28 11.94
CA LYS A 210 -4.53 -4.60 12.60
C LYS A 210 -3.17 -4.81 13.28
N LYS A 211 -2.10 -4.23 12.74
CA LYS A 211 -0.73 -4.38 13.26
C LYS A 211 -0.52 -3.52 14.51
N GLU A 212 -0.99 -2.27 14.53
CA GLU A 212 -0.99 -1.43 15.74
C GLU A 212 -1.68 -2.15 16.90
N PHE A 213 -2.82 -2.77 16.62
CA PHE A 213 -3.57 -3.53 17.60
C PHE A 213 -2.84 -4.77 18.18
N CYS A 214 -2.17 -5.54 17.31
CA CYS A 214 -1.30 -6.66 17.76
C CYS A 214 -0.02 -6.16 18.44
N ILE A 215 0.42 -4.92 18.18
CA ILE A 215 1.59 -4.32 18.83
C ILE A 215 1.22 -3.87 20.24
N THR A 216 0.06 -3.24 20.43
CA THR A 216 -0.41 -2.78 21.75
C THR A 216 -0.51 -3.94 22.76
N GLU A 217 -1.04 -5.09 22.36
CA GLU A 217 -1.19 -6.27 23.23
C GLU A 217 -0.01 -7.27 23.13
N ARG A 218 1.10 -6.89 22.49
CA ARG A 218 2.24 -7.80 22.26
C ARG A 218 2.83 -8.38 23.55
N LYS A 219 2.89 -7.58 24.63
CA LYS A 219 3.39 -8.04 25.94
C LYS A 219 2.47 -9.13 26.51
N LYS A 220 1.16 -8.90 26.51
CA LYS A 220 0.16 -9.87 26.99
C LYS A 220 0.05 -11.14 26.13
N LEU A 221 0.32 -11.02 24.83
CA LEU A 221 0.44 -12.18 23.92
C LEU A 221 1.62 -13.09 24.31
N LYS A 222 2.70 -12.50 24.83
CA LYS A 222 3.90 -13.23 25.26
C LYS A 222 3.73 -13.82 26.66
N ASP A 223 3.07 -13.09 27.55
CA ASP A 223 2.91 -13.46 28.96
C ASP A 223 1.79 -14.51 29.15
N ASP A 224 0.69 -14.43 28.38
CA ASP A 224 -0.49 -15.31 28.50
C ASP A 224 -0.99 -15.86 27.13
N PRO A 225 -0.21 -16.69 26.42
CA PRO A 225 -0.51 -17.12 25.05
C PRO A 225 -1.78 -17.97 24.89
N LEU A 226 -2.24 -18.62 25.97
CA LEU A 226 -3.43 -19.48 25.98
C LEU A 226 -4.74 -18.67 25.97
N ASN A 227 -4.73 -17.48 26.59
CA ASN A 227 -5.86 -16.54 26.57
C ASN A 227 -5.68 -15.50 25.44
N PHE A 228 -4.49 -14.90 25.36
CA PHE A 228 -4.09 -13.96 24.30
C PHE A 228 -3.46 -14.71 23.13
N ASN A 229 -4.31 -15.34 22.33
CA ASN A 229 -3.97 -15.89 21.02
C ASN A 229 -4.44 -14.93 19.92
N VAL A 230 -3.67 -14.82 18.83
CA VAL A 230 -4.03 -14.12 17.59
C VAL A 230 -5.46 -14.44 17.15
N LEU A 231 -5.92 -15.69 17.24
CA LEU A 231 -7.28 -16.09 16.87
C LEU A 231 -8.36 -15.43 17.74
N ASN A 232 -8.17 -15.42 19.07
CA ASN A 232 -9.12 -14.80 20.00
C ASN A 232 -9.15 -13.27 19.80
N ILE A 233 -7.99 -12.66 19.61
CA ILE A 233 -7.84 -11.23 19.32
C ILE A 233 -8.53 -10.87 17.99
N VAL A 234 -8.33 -11.68 16.95
CA VAL A 234 -8.96 -11.48 15.64
C VAL A 234 -10.47 -11.65 15.70
N LEU A 235 -10.97 -12.66 16.42
CA LEU A 235 -12.40 -12.87 16.61
C LEU A 235 -13.05 -11.67 17.32
N GLU A 236 -12.41 -11.14 18.35
CA GLU A 236 -12.89 -9.96 19.09
C GLU A 236 -12.96 -8.72 18.18
N VAL A 237 -11.95 -8.50 17.33
CA VAL A 237 -11.93 -7.39 16.37
C VAL A 237 -13.01 -7.53 15.31
N ILE A 238 -13.18 -8.73 14.75
CA ILE A 238 -14.19 -8.98 13.71
C ILE A 238 -15.58 -8.80 14.30
N SER A 239 -15.80 -9.33 15.51
CA SER A 239 -17.03 -9.17 16.28
C SER A 239 -17.34 -7.70 16.59
N ALA A 240 -16.35 -6.94 17.06
CA ALA A 240 -16.47 -5.50 17.31
C ALA A 240 -16.77 -4.70 16.03
N TYR A 241 -16.07 -5.01 14.94
CA TYR A 241 -16.29 -4.37 13.65
C TYR A 241 -17.68 -4.69 13.06
N GLY A 242 -18.15 -5.93 13.24
CA GLY A 242 -19.49 -6.35 12.85
C GLY A 242 -20.60 -5.91 13.81
N ASN A 243 -20.26 -5.29 14.95
CA ASN A 243 -21.17 -5.03 16.07
C ASN A 243 -21.93 -6.28 16.55
N VAL A 244 -21.30 -7.45 16.48
CA VAL A 244 -21.92 -8.74 16.85
C VAL A 244 -21.86 -8.99 18.35
N GLY A 245 -20.77 -8.57 19.01
CA GLY A 245 -20.61 -8.70 20.46
C GLY A 245 -20.20 -10.09 20.96
N PHE A 246 -19.78 -11.00 20.06
CA PHE A 246 -19.12 -12.24 20.44
C PHE A 246 -17.77 -11.99 21.10
N THR A 247 -17.52 -12.72 22.18
CA THR A 247 -16.28 -12.70 22.94
C THR A 247 -15.95 -14.10 23.42
N THR A 248 -14.67 -14.43 23.46
CA THR A 248 -14.19 -15.72 23.98
C THR A 248 -14.03 -15.72 25.50
N GLY A 249 -14.19 -14.55 26.12
CA GLY A 249 -13.96 -14.35 27.55
C GLY A 249 -12.48 -14.50 27.93
N TYR A 250 -12.20 -14.35 29.22
CA TYR A 250 -10.88 -14.56 29.78
C TYR A 250 -10.99 -15.50 30.97
N SER A 251 -10.10 -16.49 31.08
CA SER A 251 -10.08 -17.40 32.23
C SER A 251 -8.68 -17.47 32.86
N CYS A 252 -8.61 -17.13 34.14
CA CYS A 252 -7.39 -17.22 34.96
C CYS A 252 -6.87 -18.67 35.05
N LYS A 253 -7.76 -19.67 34.98
CA LYS A 253 -7.38 -21.10 34.95
C LYS A 253 -6.56 -21.51 33.73
N ARG A 254 -6.57 -20.69 32.67
CA ARG A 254 -5.85 -20.94 31.41
C ARG A 254 -4.52 -20.17 31.32
N GLN A 255 -4.11 -19.44 32.36
CA GLN A 255 -2.82 -18.76 32.36
C GLN A 255 -1.67 -19.77 32.45
N LEU A 256 -0.56 -19.49 31.77
CA LEU A 256 0.63 -20.33 31.78
C LEU A 256 1.53 -20.00 32.99
N HIS A 257 1.48 -18.75 33.45
CA HIS A 257 2.06 -18.28 34.71
C HIS A 257 0.93 -17.79 35.63
N ALA A 258 0.69 -18.50 36.73
CA ALA A 258 -0.39 -18.17 37.64
C ALA A 258 -0.07 -16.90 38.44
N GLU A 259 -0.79 -15.81 38.17
CA GLU A 259 -0.75 -14.61 39.02
C GLU A 259 -1.64 -14.81 40.25
N ALA A 260 -1.09 -14.58 41.45
CA ALA A 260 -1.76 -14.81 42.73
C ALA A 260 -3.06 -14.00 42.93
N ASN A 261 -3.26 -12.92 42.15
CA ASN A 261 -4.41 -12.00 42.25
C ASN A 261 -5.32 -12.03 41.01
N CYS A 262 -5.33 -13.12 40.24
CA CYS A 262 -6.22 -13.24 39.08
C CYS A 262 -7.60 -13.74 39.48
N GLU A 263 -8.62 -12.89 39.33
CA GLU A 263 -10.03 -13.28 39.46
C GLU A 263 -10.71 -13.41 38.09
N ASP A 264 -11.44 -14.51 37.91
CA ASP A 264 -12.35 -14.71 36.78
C ASP A 264 -13.50 -13.70 36.89
N LYS A 265 -13.63 -12.82 35.91
CA LYS A 265 -14.69 -11.81 35.84
C LYS A 265 -15.53 -12.01 34.59
N TRP A 266 -16.82 -11.72 34.71
CA TRP A 266 -17.83 -11.90 33.65
C TRP A 266 -17.78 -10.86 32.52
N PHE A 267 -16.72 -10.06 32.43
CA PHE A 267 -16.54 -9.15 31.29
C PHE A 267 -15.96 -9.90 30.08
N GLY A 268 -16.24 -9.39 28.87
CA GLY A 268 -15.65 -9.94 27.64
C GLY A 268 -14.12 -9.86 27.64
N PHE A 269 -13.47 -10.65 26.79
CA PHE A 269 -12.01 -10.75 26.65
C PHE A 269 -11.30 -9.38 26.61
N VAL A 270 -11.93 -8.38 25.98
CA VAL A 270 -11.52 -6.96 25.91
C VAL A 270 -11.27 -6.32 27.28
N GLY A 271 -11.94 -6.79 28.34
CA GLY A 271 -11.79 -6.25 29.69
C GLY A 271 -10.37 -6.35 30.23
N LYS A 272 -9.62 -7.40 29.84
CA LYS A 272 -8.20 -7.58 30.19
C LYS A 272 -7.23 -6.83 29.28
N TRP A 273 -7.68 -6.22 28.20
CA TRP A 273 -6.79 -5.49 27.29
C TRP A 273 -6.32 -4.17 27.89
N SER A 274 -5.22 -3.64 27.33
CA SER A 274 -4.72 -2.30 27.66
C SER A 274 -5.74 -1.21 27.34
N ASN A 275 -5.58 -0.05 27.97
CA ASN A 275 -6.44 1.10 27.72
C ASN A 275 -6.32 1.58 26.26
N GLU A 276 -5.11 1.53 25.69
CA GLU A 276 -4.86 1.82 24.28
C GLU A 276 -5.63 0.85 23.37
N GLY A 277 -5.56 -0.46 23.63
CA GLY A 277 -6.26 -1.49 22.87
C GLY A 277 -7.78 -1.35 22.94
N LYS A 278 -8.31 -0.95 24.09
CA LYS A 278 -9.74 -0.63 24.28
C LYS A 278 -10.18 0.58 23.46
N ILE A 279 -9.39 1.66 23.44
CA ILE A 279 -9.69 2.85 22.62
C ILE A 279 -9.70 2.48 21.13
N ILE A 280 -8.72 1.70 20.68
CA ILE A 280 -8.67 1.22 19.28
C ILE A 280 -9.91 0.38 18.96
N LEU A 281 -10.33 -0.51 19.86
CA LEU A 281 -11.53 -1.31 19.66
C LEU A 281 -12.81 -0.46 19.57
N ILE A 282 -12.94 0.58 20.40
CA ILE A 282 -14.06 1.54 20.34
C ILE A 282 -14.09 2.24 18.97
N ILE A 283 -12.94 2.66 18.47
CA ILE A 283 -12.81 3.25 17.13
C ILE A 283 -13.23 2.24 16.06
N VAL A 284 -12.82 0.96 16.17
CA VAL A 284 -13.22 -0.12 15.26
C VAL A 284 -14.73 -0.35 15.26
N MET A 285 -15.38 -0.34 16.43
CA MET A 285 -16.84 -0.43 16.55
C MET A 285 -17.54 0.76 15.87
N PHE A 286 -17.01 1.98 16.08
CA PHE A 286 -17.53 3.19 15.46
C PHE A 286 -17.43 3.14 13.92
N PHE A 287 -16.27 2.71 13.38
CA PHE A 287 -16.10 2.49 11.94
C PHE A 287 -17.00 1.39 11.38
N GLY A 288 -17.23 0.32 12.16
CA GLY A 288 -18.20 -0.72 11.82
C GLY A 288 -19.61 -0.16 11.60
N ARG A 289 -20.03 0.79 12.45
CA ARG A 289 -21.31 1.50 12.31
C ARG A 289 -21.31 2.49 11.15
N LEU A 290 -20.23 3.26 10.98
CA LEU A 290 -20.10 4.23 9.89
C LEU A 290 -20.02 3.59 8.49
N LYS A 291 -19.58 2.33 8.39
CA LYS A 291 -19.65 1.57 7.13
C LYS A 291 -21.09 1.51 6.58
N LYS A 292 -22.10 1.43 7.46
CA LYS A 292 -23.52 1.42 7.08
C LYS A 292 -23.99 2.77 6.50
N PHE A 293 -23.30 3.87 6.80
CA PHE A 293 -23.61 5.21 6.29
C PHE A 293 -22.77 5.62 5.07
N ASN A 294 -21.63 4.96 4.84
CA ASN A 294 -20.75 5.26 3.70
C ASN A 294 -21.08 4.43 2.44
N MET A 295 -21.97 3.43 2.55
CA MET A 295 -22.37 2.59 1.42
C MET A 295 -23.47 3.19 0.53
N ASP A 296 -23.96 4.40 0.84
CA ASP A 296 -24.85 5.20 -0.04
C ASP A 296 -24.16 6.47 -0.60
N GLY A 297 -22.83 6.61 -0.41
CA GLY A 297 -22.03 7.70 -0.98
C GLY A 297 -21.51 7.45 -2.40
N GLY A 298 -21.80 6.27 -2.96
CA GLY A 298 -21.53 5.93 -4.35
C GLY A 298 -22.69 6.33 -5.24
N LYS A 299 -22.93 7.64 -5.44
CA LYS A 299 -23.69 8.05 -6.63
C LYS A 299 -22.87 7.61 -7.83
N ALA A 300 -23.37 6.56 -8.47
CA ALA A 300 -23.02 6.18 -9.81
C ALA A 300 -22.88 7.45 -10.65
N TRP A 301 -21.73 7.59 -11.32
CA TRP A 301 -21.64 8.45 -12.49
C TRP A 301 -22.62 7.88 -13.50
N LEU A 302 -23.85 8.39 -13.43
CA LEU A 302 -24.91 8.14 -14.38
C LEU A 302 -24.51 8.94 -15.62
N LEU A 303 -24.17 8.20 -16.67
CA LEU A 303 -24.07 8.70 -18.03
C LEU A 303 -25.33 9.47 -18.40
N LEU A 304 -25.16 10.75 -18.71
CA LEU A 304 -25.89 11.47 -19.76
C LEU A 304 -25.07 12.72 -20.14
#